data_AF-A0A9X3W6U9-F1
#
_entry.id   AF-A0A9X3W6U9-F1
#
_cell.length_a   1.000
_cell.length_b   1.000
_cell.length_c   1.000
_cell.angle_alpha   90.00
_cell.angle_beta   90.00
_cell.angle_gamma   90.00
#
_symmetry.space_group_name_H-M   'P 1'
#
loop_
_entity.id
_entity.type
_entity.pdbx_description
1 polymer ?
#
loop_
_entity_poly.entity_id
_entity_poly.type
_entity_poly.pdbx_seq_one_letter_code
_entity_poly.pdbx_strand_id
1 'polypeptide(L)'
;MNKIVNFWGKPRTIENVIKNRKISWLELFYDLIFAVVFSRLTESLLEHQTLTGFINAILTFFWLIWGWGEFNGYFDNHGNDSIINILIINIDMILELFMGAVWIDLGIFDKTHGPAARVWGITCYSCNHCLRPLF
;
A
#
# COMPACT_ATOMS: atom_id res chain seq x y z
N MET A 1 29.01 -0.50 16.84
CA MET A 1 29.44 -0.27 15.44
C MET A 1 28.75 0.98 14.94
N ASN A 2 29.45 2.11 14.87
CA ASN A 2 28.89 3.31 14.23
C ASN A 2 28.84 3.06 12.72
N LYS A 3 27.68 2.61 12.21
CA LYS A 3 27.39 2.67 10.78
C LYS A 3 27.42 4.16 10.42
N ILE A 4 28.50 4.62 9.79
CA ILE A 4 28.53 5.96 9.19
C ILE A 4 27.37 5.97 8.20
N VAL A 5 26.34 6.75 8.51
CA VAL A 5 25.09 6.71 7.76
C VAL A 5 25.38 7.26 6.37
N ASN A 6 25.33 6.41 5.36
CA ASN A 6 25.66 6.81 4.00
C ASN A 6 24.48 7.56 3.41
N PHE A 7 24.58 8.89 3.32
CA PHE A 7 23.48 9.73 2.88
C PHE A 7 23.15 9.50 1.40
N TRP A 8 24.16 9.60 0.52
CA TRP A 8 24.01 9.55 -0.94
C TRP A 8 24.23 8.16 -1.57
N GLY A 9 24.62 7.16 -0.78
CA GLY A 9 25.24 5.89 -1.22
C GLY A 9 24.90 5.40 -2.64
N LYS A 10 25.94 5.12 -3.43
CA LYS A 10 25.87 4.74 -4.85
C LYS A 10 24.83 3.61 -5.09
N PRO A 11 23.90 3.79 -6.05
CA PRO A 11 22.97 2.74 -6.45
C PRO A 11 23.72 1.50 -6.96
N ARG A 12 23.19 0.31 -6.64
CA ARG A 12 23.71 -0.93 -7.19
C ARG A 12 23.40 -1.03 -8.68
N THR A 13 24.29 -1.65 -9.44
CA THR A 13 24.08 -1.95 -10.86
C THR A 13 23.42 -3.32 -11.02
N ILE A 14 22.61 -3.48 -12.07
CA ILE A 14 21.83 -4.70 -12.35
C ILE A 14 22.74 -5.94 -12.48
N GLU A 15 23.96 -5.76 -12.98
CA GLU A 15 24.95 -6.84 -13.14
C GLU A 15 25.45 -7.42 -11.81
N ASN A 16 25.36 -6.67 -10.71
CA ASN A 16 25.80 -7.10 -9.39
C ASN A 16 24.68 -7.81 -8.62
N VAL A 17 24.28 -8.99 -9.09
CA VAL A 17 23.26 -9.82 -8.43
C VAL A 17 23.86 -10.54 -7.21
N ILE A 18 23.34 -10.26 -6.02
CA ILE A 18 23.80 -10.88 -4.77
C ILE A 18 23.08 -12.22 -4.59
N LYS A 19 23.82 -13.33 -4.71
CA LYS A 19 23.29 -14.66 -4.36
C LYS A 19 23.03 -14.73 -2.84
N ASN A 20 21.87 -15.25 -2.46
CA ASN A 20 21.42 -15.34 -1.06
C ASN A 20 21.33 -13.98 -0.34
N ARG A 21 20.82 -12.96 -1.05
CA ARG A 21 20.51 -11.66 -0.47
C ARG A 21 19.59 -11.83 0.75
N LYS A 22 19.94 -11.16 1.86
CA LYS A 22 19.03 -11.06 3.00
C LYS A 22 17.99 -9.99 2.71
N ILE A 23 16.72 -10.34 2.90
CA ILE A 23 15.61 -9.41 2.80
C ILE A 23 15.75 -8.38 3.93
N SER A 24 15.67 -7.11 3.57
CA SER A 24 15.74 -6.01 4.54
C SER A 24 14.42 -5.88 5.29
N TRP A 25 14.48 -5.28 6.48
CA TRP A 25 13.26 -5.00 7.25
C TRP A 25 12.30 -4.06 6.51
N LEU A 26 12.83 -3.13 5.70
CA LEU A 26 12.02 -2.17 4.95
C LEU A 26 11.20 -2.86 3.84
N GLU A 27 11.78 -3.85 3.17
CA GLU A 27 11.06 -4.68 2.18
C GLU A 27 9.94 -5.47 2.84
N LEU A 28 10.22 -6.11 3.98
CA LEU A 28 9.21 -6.86 4.73
C LEU A 28 8.07 -5.94 5.23
N PHE A 29 8.40 -4.72 5.65
CA PHE A 29 7.41 -3.73 6.06
C PHE A 29 6.53 -3.29 4.89
N TYR A 30 7.11 -3.09 3.70
CA TYR A 30 6.38 -2.76 2.48
C TYR A 30 5.40 -3.87 2.09
N ASP A 31 5.83 -5.13 2.12
CA ASP A 31 4.97 -6.29 1.86
C ASP A 31 3.77 -6.35 2.81
N LEU A 32 3.99 -6.04 4.09
CA LEU A 32 2.92 -6.01 5.09
C LEU A 32 1.88 -4.92 4.78
N ILE A 33 2.33 -3.75 4.32
CA ILE A 33 1.42 -2.68 3.93
C ILE A 33 0.59 -3.11 2.71
N PHE A 34 1.21 -3.69 1.69
CA PHE A 34 0.47 -4.21 0.53
C PHE A 34 -0.56 -5.27 0.91
N ALA A 35 -0.22 -6.16 1.85
CA ALA A 35 -1.18 -7.14 2.37
C ALA A 35 -2.41 -6.48 3.03
N VAL A 36 -2.21 -5.40 3.79
CA VAL A 36 -3.30 -4.61 4.39
C VAL A 36 -4.12 -3.90 3.32
N VAL A 37 -3.50 -3.31 2.30
CA VAL A 37 -4.23 -2.65 1.20
C VAL A 37 -5.11 -3.66 0.46
N PHE A 38 -4.59 -4.85 0.17
CA PHE A 38 -5.39 -5.90 -0.47
C PHE A 38 -6.54 -6.39 0.40
N SER A 39 -6.36 -6.47 1.73
CA SER A 39 -7.47 -6.82 2.63
C SER A 39 -8.58 -5.77 2.55
N ARG A 40 -8.24 -4.47 2.52
CA ARG A 40 -9.20 -3.37 2.38
C ARG A 40 -9.90 -3.36 1.02
N LEU A 41 -9.16 -3.59 -0.06
CA LEU A 41 -9.73 -3.71 -1.40
C LEU A 41 -10.76 -4.86 -1.45
N THR A 42 -10.44 -5.99 -0.82
CA THR A 42 -11.34 -7.15 -0.74
C THR A 42 -12.58 -6.86 0.10
N GLU A 43 -12.43 -6.22 1.27
CA GLU A 43 -13.55 -5.77 2.10
C GLU A 43 -14.49 -4.86 1.31
N SER A 44 -13.93 -3.87 0.59
CA SER A 44 -14.69 -2.92 -0.23
C SER A 44 -15.45 -3.62 -1.36
N LEU A 45 -14.83 -4.63 -1.99
CA LEU A 45 -15.49 -5.42 -3.01
C LEU A 45 -16.64 -6.24 -2.45
N LEU A 46 -16.48 -6.83 -1.26
CA LEU A 46 -17.51 -7.60 -0.56
C LEU A 46 -18.73 -6.74 -0.20
N GLU A 47 -18.52 -5.49 0.21
CA GLU A 47 -19.58 -4.57 0.62
C GLU A 47 -20.45 -4.12 -0.57
N HIS A 48 -19.88 -3.95 -1.76
CA HIS A 48 -20.62 -3.53 -2.95
C HIS A 48 -20.46 -4.52 -4.10
N GLN A 49 -21.33 -5.52 -4.10
CA GLN A 49 -21.44 -6.57 -5.12
C GLN A 49 -22.09 -6.06 -6.42
N THR A 50 -21.49 -5.04 -7.03
CA THR A 50 -21.91 -4.47 -8.32
C THR A 50 -20.88 -4.80 -9.39
N LEU A 51 -21.32 -4.92 -10.65
CA LEU A 51 -20.41 -5.16 -11.79
C LEU A 51 -19.38 -4.03 -11.93
N THR A 52 -19.80 -2.79 -11.72
CA THR A 52 -18.91 -1.62 -11.76
C THR A 52 -17.87 -1.66 -10.64
N GLY A 53 -18.29 -2.01 -9.41
CA GLY A 53 -17.37 -2.22 -8.30
C GLY A 53 -16.34 -3.31 -8.60
N PHE A 54 -16.78 -4.43 -9.17
CA PHE A 54 -15.88 -5.52 -9.56
C PHE A 54 -14.84 -5.11 -10.60
N ILE A 55 -15.24 -4.38 -11.65
CA ILE A 55 -14.32 -3.87 -12.68
C ILE A 55 -13.30 -2.90 -12.05
N ASN A 56 -13.75 -1.96 -11.22
CA ASN A 56 -12.86 -1.02 -10.54
C ASN A 56 -11.87 -1.75 -9.62
N ALA A 57 -12.35 -2.72 -8.84
CA ALA A 57 -11.50 -3.49 -7.96
C ALA A 57 -10.40 -4.25 -8.73
N ILE A 58 -10.73 -4.83 -9.90
CA ILE A 58 -9.76 -5.46 -10.79
C ILE A 58 -8.72 -4.45 -11.29
N LEU A 59 -9.16 -3.28 -11.76
CA LEU A 59 -8.24 -2.25 -12.25
C LEU A 59 -7.29 -1.77 -11.14
N THR A 60 -7.82 -1.49 -9.95
CA THR A 60 -7.03 -1.12 -8.78
C THR A 60 -6.07 -2.24 -8.37
N PHE A 61 -6.52 -3.49 -8.39
CA PHE A 61 -5.68 -4.65 -8.07
C PHE A 61 -4.49 -4.78 -9.02
N PHE A 62 -4.73 -4.67 -10.33
CA PHE A 62 -3.64 -4.73 -11.32
C PHE A 62 -2.67 -3.57 -11.20
N TRP A 63 -3.18 -2.36 -10.91
CA TRP A 63 -2.33 -1.19 -10.68
C TRP A 63 -1.43 -1.39 -9.45
N LEU A 64 -1.99 -1.84 -8.32
CA LEU A 64 -1.23 -2.15 -7.10
C LEU A 64 -0.21 -3.27 -7.32
N ILE A 65 -0.56 -4.35 -8.03
CA ILE A 65 0.39 -5.43 -8.36
C ILE A 65 1.54 -4.90 -9.21
N TRP A 66 1.24 -4.03 -10.18
CA TRP A 66 2.27 -3.44 -11.02
C TRP A 66 3.21 -2.56 -10.19
N GLY A 67 2.69 -1.67 -9.34
CA GLY A 67 3.50 -0.85 -8.43
C GLY A 67 4.36 -1.67 -7.46
N TRP A 68 3.78 -2.73 -6.86
CA TRP A 68 4.54 -3.68 -6.04
C TRP A 68 5.65 -4.38 -6.83
N GLY A 69 5.41 -4.74 -8.10
CA GLY A 69 6.41 -5.34 -8.97
C GLY A 69 7.59 -4.43 -9.27
N GLU A 70 7.33 -3.16 -9.61
CA GLU A 70 8.36 -2.14 -9.83
C GLU A 70 9.21 -1.92 -8.57
N PHE A 71 8.58 -1.88 -7.39
CA PHE A 71 9.25 -1.78 -6.10
C PHE A 71 10.23 -2.94 -5.84
N ASN A 72 9.76 -4.19 -6.02
CA ASN A 72 10.61 -5.36 -5.84
C ASN A 72 11.78 -5.36 -6.82
N GLY A 73 11.50 -5.05 -8.09
CA GLY A 73 12.52 -4.89 -9.12
C GLY A 73 13.56 -3.83 -8.75
N TYR A 74 13.12 -2.70 -8.18
CA TYR A 74 14.02 -1.65 -7.70
C TYR A 74 14.92 -2.15 -6.56
N PHE A 75 14.39 -2.85 -5.57
CA PHE A 75 15.19 -3.41 -4.47
C PHE A 75 16.19 -4.48 -4.97
N ASP A 76 15.76 -5.32 -5.89
CA ASP A 76 16.58 -6.39 -6.47
C ASP A 76 17.68 -5.89 -7.41
N ASN A 77 17.50 -4.71 -8.02
CA ASN A 77 18.48 -4.13 -8.95
C ASN A 77 19.35 -3.02 -8.31
N HIS A 78 18.73 -2.16 -7.51
CA HIS A 78 19.32 -0.89 -7.05
C HIS A 78 19.36 -0.74 -5.52
N GLY A 79 18.71 -1.65 -4.77
CA GLY A 79 18.60 -1.57 -3.32
C GLY A 79 19.93 -1.35 -2.61
N ASN A 80 19.96 -0.32 -1.75
CA ASN A 80 21.07 0.08 -0.89
C ASN A 80 20.55 0.64 0.45
N ASP A 81 21.34 0.56 1.51
CA ASP A 81 21.03 1.06 2.86
C ASP A 81 21.22 2.60 2.99
N SER A 82 21.22 3.36 1.90
CA SER A 82 21.42 4.82 1.97
C SER A 82 20.17 5.54 2.48
N ILE A 83 20.37 6.68 3.18
CA ILE A 83 19.25 7.47 3.73
C ILE A 83 18.31 7.95 2.62
N ILE A 84 18.87 8.44 1.51
CA ILE A 84 18.07 8.91 0.38
C ILE A 84 17.23 7.77 -0.20
N ASN A 85 17.80 6.58 -0.34
CA ASN A 85 17.07 5.44 -0.86
C ASN A 85 15.87 5.10 0.04
N ILE A 86 16.12 4.97 1.35
CA ILE A 86 15.08 4.73 2.35
C ILE A 86 14.00 5.82 2.27
N LEU A 87 14.40 7.10 2.18
CA LEU A 87 13.45 8.22 2.12
C LEU A 87 12.59 8.17 0.85
N ILE A 88 13.20 7.96 -0.32
CA ILE A 88 12.48 7.87 -1.60
C ILE A 88 11.47 6.74 -1.56
N ILE A 89 11.88 5.55 -1.10
CA ILE A 89 11.00 4.39 -0.94
C ILE A 89 9.82 4.68 0.00
N ASN A 90 10.09 5.32 1.15
CA ASN A 90 9.00 5.64 2.08
C ASN A 90 8.04 6.68 1.50
N ILE A 91 8.54 7.65 0.72
CA ILE A 91 7.70 8.62 0.02
C ILE A 91 6.86 7.94 -1.05
N ASP A 92 7.47 7.10 -1.88
CA ASP A 92 6.80 6.34 -2.94
C ASP A 92 5.66 5.49 -2.37
N MET A 93 5.95 4.75 -1.30
CA MET A 93 4.95 3.98 -0.55
C MET A 93 3.78 4.84 -0.04
N ILE A 94 4.04 6.02 0.51
CA ILE A 94 2.99 6.94 0.98
C ILE A 94 2.15 7.45 -0.20
N LEU A 95 2.78 7.76 -1.32
CA LEU A 95 2.09 8.24 -2.52
C LEU A 95 1.21 7.16 -3.13
N GLU A 96 1.72 5.94 -3.26
CA GLU A 96 0.97 4.78 -3.79
C GLU A 96 -0.22 4.46 -2.88
N LEU A 97 -0.04 4.50 -1.56
CA LEU A 97 -1.12 4.32 -0.59
C LEU A 97 -2.15 5.43 -0.65
N PHE A 98 -1.71 6.68 -0.76
CA PHE A 98 -2.61 7.82 -0.87
C PHE A 98 -3.43 7.73 -2.16
N MET A 99 -2.78 7.43 -3.29
CA MET A 99 -3.46 7.24 -4.56
C MET A 99 -4.41 6.04 -4.51
N GLY A 100 -3.99 4.90 -3.96
CA GLY A 100 -4.83 3.72 -3.79
C GLY A 100 -6.05 4.02 -2.92
N ALA A 101 -5.87 4.68 -1.78
CA ALA A 101 -6.97 5.10 -0.92
C ALA A 101 -7.90 6.09 -1.63
N VAL A 102 -7.35 7.11 -2.31
CA VAL A 102 -8.12 8.06 -3.09
C VAL A 102 -8.87 7.37 -4.23
N TRP A 103 -8.30 6.38 -4.89
CA TRP A 103 -8.97 5.61 -5.95
C TRP A 103 -10.04 4.67 -5.40
N ILE A 104 -9.84 4.08 -4.22
CA ILE A 104 -10.84 3.26 -3.54
C ILE A 104 -11.99 4.14 -3.01
N ASP A 105 -11.68 5.33 -2.48
CA ASP A 105 -12.64 6.25 -1.86
C ASP A 105 -13.35 7.15 -2.91
N LEU A 106 -12.66 7.61 -3.97
CA LEU A 106 -13.30 8.27 -5.13
C LEU A 106 -14.00 7.24 -6.05
N GLY A 107 -13.51 6.02 -6.06
CA GLY A 107 -13.99 4.94 -6.91
C GLY A 107 -15.18 4.22 -6.30
N ILE A 108 -16.36 4.85 -6.37
CA ILE A 108 -17.66 4.17 -6.49
C ILE A 108 -18.15 3.39 -5.25
N PHE A 109 -17.34 3.21 -4.21
CA PHE A 109 -17.73 2.37 -3.07
C PHE A 109 -18.38 3.15 -1.92
N ASP A 110 -18.01 4.37 -1.59
CA ASP A 110 -18.71 5.07 -0.50
C ASP A 110 -18.72 6.60 -0.63
N LYS A 111 -19.91 7.20 -0.62
CA LYS A 111 -20.10 8.67 -0.55
C LYS A 111 -20.24 9.19 0.89
N THR A 112 -20.29 8.30 1.89
CA THR A 112 -20.73 8.62 3.25
C THR A 112 -19.61 8.77 4.28
N HIS A 113 -18.38 8.33 3.99
CA HIS A 113 -17.24 8.48 4.91
C HIS A 113 -16.04 9.15 4.23
N GLY A 114 -15.41 10.12 4.91
CA GLY A 114 -14.25 10.84 4.40
C GLY A 114 -12.94 10.04 4.48
N PRO A 115 -11.95 10.34 3.62
CA PRO A 115 -10.73 9.55 3.46
C PRO A 115 -9.88 9.40 4.73
N ALA A 116 -9.97 10.37 5.66
CA ALA A 116 -9.22 10.32 6.92
C ALA A 116 -9.75 9.29 7.93
N ALA A 117 -11.03 8.91 7.86
CA ALA A 117 -11.68 8.03 8.84
C ALA A 117 -11.31 6.54 8.67
N ARG A 118 -10.76 6.14 7.51
CA ARG A 118 -10.31 4.75 7.24
C ARG A 118 -8.81 4.54 7.48
N VAL A 119 -7.98 5.59 7.46
CA VAL A 119 -6.52 5.49 7.68
C VAL A 119 -6.19 5.03 9.11
N TRP A 120 -7.03 5.40 10.08
CA TRP A 120 -6.99 4.88 11.43
C TRP A 120 -8.35 4.24 11.70
N GLY A 121 -8.41 2.91 11.77
CA GLY A 121 -9.63 2.14 12.05
C GLY A 121 -10.20 2.35 13.47
N ILE A 122 -10.34 3.60 13.90
CA ILE A 122 -11.08 3.98 15.10
C ILE A 122 -12.50 4.26 14.64
N THR A 123 -13.31 3.21 14.83
CA THR A 123 -14.77 3.25 15.04
C THR A 123 -15.64 3.77 13.90
N CYS A 124 -16.16 2.85 13.08
CA CYS A 124 -17.58 2.86 12.70
C CYS A 124 -18.06 1.47 12.24
N TYR A 125 -17.81 0.42 13.02
CA TYR A 125 -18.45 -0.90 12.83
C TYR A 125 -19.94 -0.92 13.27
N SER A 126 -20.57 0.22 13.53
CA SER A 126 -21.95 0.25 14.05
C SER A 126 -22.73 1.49 13.61
N CYS A 127 -22.96 1.64 12.30
CA CYS A 127 -24.00 2.53 11.79
C CYS A 127 -25.22 1.77 11.25
N ASN A 128 -25.45 0.53 11.71
CA ASN A 128 -26.66 -0.25 11.38
C ASN A 128 -27.70 -0.27 12.51
N HIS A 129 -27.51 0.50 13.58
CA HIS A 129 -28.38 0.44 14.77
C HIS A 129 -29.12 1.74 15.14
N CYS A 130 -29.11 2.78 14.28
CA CYS A 130 -29.77 4.05 14.59
C CYS A 130 -31.23 4.20 14.09
N LEU A 131 -31.84 3.18 13.46
CA LEU A 131 -33.23 3.28 12.96
C LEU A 131 -34.06 1.99 13.15
N ARG A 132 -34.14 1.45 14.37
CA ARG A 132 -35.30 0.61 14.74
C ARG A 132 -35.97 1.17 16.01
N PRO A 133 -37.23 1.63 15.91
CA PRO A 133 -38.01 1.92 17.10
C PRO A 133 -38.32 0.59 17.82
N LEU A 134 -38.03 0.57 19.12
CA LEU A 134 -38.37 -0.50 20.04
C LEU A 134 -39.91 -0.64 20.10
N PHE A 135 -40.42 -1.77 19.63
CA PHE A 135 -41.49 -2.50 20.31
C PHE A 135 -40.86 -3.71 20.97
#